data_AF-F0ZE54-F1
#
_entry.id   AF-F0ZE54-F1
#
_cell.length_a   1.000
_cell.length_b   1.000
_cell.length_c   1.000
_cell.angle_alpha   90.00
_cell.angle_beta   90.00
_cell.angle_gamma   90.00
#
_symmetry.space_group_name_H-M   'P 1'
#
loop_
_entity.id
_entity.type
_entity.pdbx_description
1 polymer ?
#
loop_
_entity_poly.entity_id
_entity_poly.type
_entity_poly.pdbx_seq_one_letter_code
_entity_poly.pdbx_strand_id
1 'polypeptide(L)'
;MKFISSLFVVLLFASVALSTDYQFATCVFGPFNEFPGSKDLNGGIQIFKKGDDDIQFLFEFDGVNGDGNYAAQILTYGLHTSTSPDLGEVYNPDKSEAGCPTTTTYRLGDLGDIEFVNGKISNPLVQYKKPSISDDINSIIGRSIAIYSGSYDCNDAAKSVGQIINYCTVGVGNLTFVSDEFNTDVDPKVDTNSARSYSKLDELEPNGVVYGLAKVFNTSIIQDEVEGKVFFKTLNSSFIQVSSQIVGLSYQAHGFHIHEFGERSDLTGYAVGGHWRSEGQVHALPENETRHNGDMGNFCAFSDDMNLGYYKIVTDYIRVSDLIGRGMAVHNSTDMGNANVGGPRCAQGVIALINPKGGDAVQLPSEDWVYDVICPHGAYKGGASSYSGSDVPTDSSSNEPSSASTISSIIGLVIASIISTIIFF
;
A
#
# COMPACT_ATOMS: atom_id res chain seq x y z
N MET A 1 53.75 -47.57 1.37
CA MET A 1 53.38 -46.27 0.77
C MET A 1 51.87 -46.33 0.51
N LYS A 2 51.06 -45.84 1.46
CA LYS A 2 50.40 -44.52 1.47
C LYS A 2 49.40 -44.33 0.33
N PHE A 3 48.16 -44.00 0.70
CA PHE A 3 47.08 -43.23 0.04
C PHE A 3 45.75 -43.89 0.45
N ILE A 4 45.10 -43.48 1.55
CA ILE A 4 44.23 -42.30 1.73
C ILE A 4 43.09 -42.26 0.70
N SER A 5 41.87 -42.06 1.23
CA SER A 5 40.61 -41.65 0.58
C SER A 5 39.66 -42.83 0.24
N SER A 6 38.37 -42.83 0.59
CA SER A 6 37.47 -41.73 0.95
C SER A 6 36.41 -42.19 1.96
N LEU A 7 36.33 -41.52 3.11
CA LEU A 7 35.13 -41.51 3.94
C LEU A 7 34.26 -40.34 3.45
N PHE A 8 33.23 -40.64 2.67
CA PHE A 8 32.22 -39.65 2.30
C PHE A 8 31.24 -39.51 3.47
N VAL A 9 31.50 -38.56 4.37
CA VAL A 9 30.48 -38.05 5.29
C VAL A 9 29.81 -36.88 4.60
N VAL A 10 28.68 -37.14 3.95
CA VAL A 10 27.78 -36.07 3.50
C VAL A 10 27.00 -35.61 4.73
N LEU A 11 27.53 -34.62 5.44
CA LEU A 11 26.75 -33.84 6.40
C LEU A 11 25.82 -32.92 5.59
N LEU A 12 24.60 -33.41 5.34
CA LEU A 12 23.45 -32.58 4.98
C LEU A 12 23.10 -31.71 6.19
N PHE A 13 23.81 -30.59 6.35
CA PHE A 13 23.22 -29.44 7.03
C PHE A 13 22.22 -28.83 6.05
N ALA A 14 20.99 -29.36 6.05
CA ALA A 14 19.85 -28.52 5.72
C ALA A 14 19.77 -27.49 6.86
N SER A 15 20.48 -26.37 6.69
CA SER A 15 20.10 -25.15 7.39
C SER A 15 18.72 -24.82 6.86
N VAL A 16 17.68 -25.28 7.56
CA VAL A 16 16.39 -24.61 7.53
C VAL A 16 16.69 -23.24 8.11
N ALA A 17 17.06 -22.30 7.26
CA ALA A 17 16.89 -20.91 7.59
C ALA A 17 15.37 -20.77 7.77
N LEU A 18 14.93 -20.77 9.02
CA LEU A 18 13.64 -20.18 9.36
C LEU A 18 13.76 -18.74 8.87
N SER A 19 13.23 -18.44 7.68
CA SER A 19 12.99 -17.06 7.30
C SER A 19 11.89 -16.62 8.25
N THR A 20 12.27 -15.92 9.31
CA THR A 20 11.31 -15.10 10.02
C THR A 20 10.96 -13.99 9.05
N ASP A 21 9.89 -14.21 8.29
CA ASP A 21 9.32 -13.26 7.35
C ASP A 21 8.78 -12.09 8.19
N TYR A 22 9.66 -11.13 8.52
CA TYR A 22 9.26 -9.91 9.21
C TYR A 22 8.41 -9.09 8.24
N GLN A 23 7.20 -8.79 8.68
CA GLN A 23 6.22 -8.06 7.91
C GLN A 23 5.86 -6.79 8.68
N PHE A 24 5.74 -5.67 7.96
CA PHE A 24 5.43 -4.37 8.50
C PHE A 24 4.29 -3.75 7.71
N ALA A 25 3.33 -3.18 8.43
CA ALA A 25 2.18 -2.51 7.86
C ALA A 25 1.90 -1.23 8.65
N THR A 26 1.18 -0.32 8.01
CA THR A 26 0.91 1.02 8.51
C THR A 26 -0.53 1.39 8.22
N CYS A 27 -1.12 2.21 9.07
CA CYS A 27 -2.49 2.68 8.93
C CYS A 27 -2.51 4.15 9.35
N VAL A 28 -2.41 5.04 8.36
CA VAL A 28 -2.32 6.49 8.59
C VAL A 28 -3.70 7.12 8.41
N PHE A 29 -4.15 7.86 9.42
CA PHE A 29 -5.48 8.47 9.41
C PHE A 29 -5.62 9.52 8.30
N GLY A 30 -6.83 9.61 7.75
CA GLY A 30 -7.26 10.65 6.82
C GLY A 30 -7.77 11.91 7.57
N PRO A 31 -7.93 13.04 6.86
CA PRO A 31 -8.36 14.30 7.46
C PRO A 31 -9.84 14.28 7.87
N PHE A 32 -10.27 15.33 8.58
CA PHE A 32 -11.61 15.60 9.08
C PHE A 32 -12.72 15.41 8.04
N ASN A 33 -13.94 15.20 8.53
CA ASN A 33 -15.18 15.29 7.75
C ASN A 33 -15.33 14.26 6.62
N GLU A 34 -14.61 13.14 6.67
CA GLU A 34 -14.85 12.01 5.75
C GLU A 34 -16.32 11.57 5.75
N PHE A 35 -16.96 11.65 6.92
CA PHE A 35 -18.36 11.33 7.13
C PHE A 35 -18.91 12.09 8.36
N PRO A 36 -20.24 12.24 8.48
CA PRO A 36 -20.86 12.95 9.60
C PRO A 36 -20.43 12.35 10.95
N GLY A 37 -19.88 13.17 11.85
CA GLY A 37 -19.44 12.75 13.19
C GLY A 37 -17.98 12.33 13.29
N SER A 38 -17.25 12.27 12.17
CA SER A 38 -15.81 12.02 12.15
C SER A 38 -15.03 13.09 12.94
N LYS A 39 -13.84 12.72 13.42
CA LYS A 39 -12.88 13.54 14.16
C LYS A 39 -11.55 13.57 13.43
N ASP A 40 -10.85 14.69 13.52
CA ASP A 40 -9.46 14.77 13.07
C ASP A 40 -8.59 13.98 14.02
N LEU A 41 -8.02 12.87 13.53
CA LEU A 41 -6.94 12.18 14.21
C LEU A 41 -5.66 12.41 13.43
N ASN A 42 -4.61 12.91 14.10
CA ASN A 42 -3.30 13.07 13.48
C ASN A 42 -2.39 11.93 13.89
N GLY A 43 -1.74 11.31 12.92
CA GLY A 43 -0.87 10.15 13.13
C GLY A 43 -1.47 8.87 12.56
N GLY A 44 -1.19 7.74 13.20
CA GLY A 44 -1.59 6.45 12.68
C GLY A 44 -1.31 5.30 13.61
N ILE A 45 -1.29 4.11 13.01
CA ILE A 45 -1.05 2.84 13.69
C ILE A 45 0.01 2.10 12.89
N GLN A 46 1.10 1.75 13.55
CA GLN A 46 2.12 0.89 12.99
C GLN A 46 1.88 -0.55 13.44
N ILE A 47 2.10 -1.50 12.54
CA ILE A 47 1.77 -2.90 12.75
C ILE A 47 2.98 -3.75 12.38
N PHE A 48 3.48 -4.51 13.35
CA PHE A 48 4.69 -5.28 13.18
C PHE A 48 4.45 -6.75 13.52
N LYS A 49 4.74 -7.66 12.58
CA LYS A 49 4.69 -9.10 12.82
C LYS A 49 6.06 -9.59 13.28
N LYS A 50 6.11 -10.15 14.49
CA LYS A 50 7.30 -10.71 15.12
C LYS A 50 7.19 -12.23 15.18
N GLY A 51 7.76 -12.91 14.19
CA GLY A 51 7.65 -14.37 14.06
C GLY A 51 6.26 -14.82 13.61
N ASP A 52 5.93 -16.09 13.81
CA ASP A 52 4.77 -16.71 13.14
C ASP A 52 3.42 -16.26 13.74
N ASP A 53 3.37 -16.03 15.06
CA ASP A 53 2.11 -15.89 15.81
C ASP A 53 1.97 -14.56 16.58
N ASP A 54 2.97 -13.68 16.60
CA ASP A 54 2.90 -12.44 17.38
C ASP A 54 2.83 -11.21 16.48
N ILE A 55 1.74 -10.44 16.60
CA ILE A 55 1.55 -9.16 15.93
C ILE A 55 1.45 -8.04 16.96
N GLN A 56 2.19 -6.96 16.72
CA GLN A 56 2.24 -5.80 17.58
C GLN A 56 1.59 -4.62 16.86
N PHE A 57 0.72 -3.90 17.56
CA PHE A 57 0.10 -2.67 17.11
C PHE A 57 0.62 -1.54 17.99
N LEU A 58 1.21 -0.54 17.36
CA LEU A 58 1.67 0.68 17.99
C LEU A 58 0.73 1.81 17.56
N PHE A 59 -0.09 2.28 18.49
CA PHE A 59 -1.04 3.37 18.29
C PHE A 59 -0.35 4.71 18.57
N GLU A 60 -0.14 5.51 17.53
CA GLU A 60 0.58 6.79 17.57
C GLU A 60 -0.29 7.89 16.96
N PHE A 61 -1.33 8.28 17.67
CA PHE A 61 -2.21 9.36 17.21
C PHE A 61 -2.76 10.22 18.34
N ASP A 62 -3.15 11.45 17.97
CA ASP A 62 -3.84 12.41 18.82
C ASP A 62 -5.19 12.84 18.19
N GLY A 63 -5.81 13.90 18.74
CA GLY A 63 -7.04 14.47 18.18
C GLY A 63 -8.34 13.94 18.79
N VAL A 64 -8.23 12.97 19.70
CA VAL A 64 -9.33 12.54 20.55
C VAL A 64 -9.51 13.55 21.70
N ASN A 65 -10.58 14.35 21.63
CA ASN A 65 -10.90 15.34 22.66
C ASN A 65 -11.59 14.68 23.87
N GLY A 66 -10.81 14.03 24.74
CA GLY A 66 -11.29 13.46 25.99
C GLY A 66 -10.41 12.34 26.53
N ASP A 67 -10.48 12.14 27.84
CA ASP A 67 -9.93 10.95 28.49
C ASP A 67 -10.98 9.83 28.50
N GLY A 68 -10.52 8.59 28.52
CA GLY A 68 -11.38 7.39 28.53
C GLY A 68 -10.97 6.36 27.50
N ASN A 69 -11.84 5.37 27.33
CA ASN A 69 -11.59 4.23 26.44
C ASN A 69 -12.27 4.42 25.08
N TYR A 70 -11.49 4.20 24.03
CA TYR A 70 -11.92 4.26 22.64
C TYR A 70 -11.67 2.90 21.99
N ALA A 71 -12.73 2.23 21.58
CA ALA A 71 -12.61 0.94 20.94
C ALA A 71 -11.91 1.07 19.57
N ALA A 72 -11.11 0.07 19.25
CA ALA A 72 -10.53 -0.12 17.93
C ALA A 72 -10.96 -1.47 17.34
N GLN A 73 -11.36 -1.47 16.08
CA GLN A 73 -11.67 -2.71 15.36
C GLN A 73 -11.14 -2.69 13.93
N ILE A 74 -10.73 -3.87 13.46
CA ILE A 74 -10.46 -4.10 12.03
C ILE A 74 -11.78 -4.47 11.36
N LEU A 75 -12.14 -3.75 10.30
CA LEU A 75 -13.36 -4.01 9.53
C LEU A 75 -13.03 -4.63 8.19
N THR A 76 -14.06 -5.18 7.53
CA THR A 76 -13.88 -5.97 6.32
C THR A 76 -13.31 -5.14 5.16
N TYR A 77 -13.75 -3.89 4.99
CA TYR A 77 -13.33 -3.03 3.89
C TYR A 77 -12.49 -1.86 4.39
N GLY A 78 -11.52 -1.42 3.59
CA GLY A 78 -10.59 -0.35 3.96
C GLY A 78 -11.04 1.06 3.64
N LEU A 79 -11.99 1.22 2.71
CA LEU A 79 -12.59 2.50 2.33
C LEU A 79 -14.05 2.32 1.93
N HIS A 80 -14.79 3.44 1.91
CA HIS A 80 -16.16 3.49 1.43
C HIS A 80 -16.32 4.42 0.21
N THR A 81 -17.33 4.13 -0.60
CA THR A 81 -17.66 4.93 -1.79
C THR A 81 -18.71 6.01 -1.51
N SER A 82 -19.54 5.83 -0.47
CA SER A 82 -20.65 6.74 -0.13
C SER A 82 -20.23 7.86 0.84
N THR A 83 -21.18 8.68 1.31
CA THR A 83 -20.94 9.67 2.39
C THR A 83 -21.06 9.09 3.80
N SER A 84 -21.47 7.81 3.90
CA SER A 84 -21.49 7.04 5.13
C SER A 84 -20.50 5.88 5.04
N PRO A 85 -19.73 5.59 6.11
CA PRO A 85 -18.74 4.53 6.09
C PRO A 85 -19.42 3.15 6.01
N ASP A 86 -19.41 2.55 4.81
CA ASP A 86 -19.70 1.14 4.60
C ASP A 86 -18.39 0.35 4.60
N LEU A 87 -17.86 0.13 5.80
CA LEU A 87 -16.61 -0.61 6.02
C LEU A 87 -16.85 -2.11 6.27
N GLY A 88 -18.10 -2.57 6.12
CA GLY A 88 -18.51 -3.95 6.34
C GLY A 88 -18.56 -4.34 7.83
N GLU A 89 -18.54 -5.64 8.08
CA GLU A 89 -18.55 -6.20 9.44
C GLU A 89 -17.15 -6.23 10.05
N VAL A 90 -17.08 -6.45 11.37
CA VAL A 90 -15.82 -6.74 12.07
C VAL A 90 -15.15 -7.94 11.43
N TYR A 91 -13.88 -7.77 11.07
CA TYR A 91 -13.11 -8.76 10.36
C TYR A 91 -13.03 -10.08 11.13
N ASN A 92 -13.57 -11.15 10.53
CA ASN A 92 -13.75 -12.44 11.21
C ASN A 92 -13.66 -13.64 10.25
N PRO A 93 -12.51 -13.87 9.60
CA PRO A 93 -12.36 -14.95 8.63
C PRO A 93 -12.49 -16.34 9.27
N ASP A 94 -12.10 -16.47 10.54
CA ASP A 94 -12.18 -17.71 11.31
C ASP A 94 -13.60 -18.00 11.86
N LYS A 95 -14.58 -17.11 11.65
CA LYS A 95 -15.94 -17.20 12.20
C LYS A 95 -15.95 -17.39 13.72
N SER A 96 -15.02 -16.73 14.40
CA SER A 96 -14.93 -16.74 15.86
C SER A 96 -16.05 -15.93 16.50
N GLU A 97 -16.39 -16.26 17.75
CA GLU A 97 -17.26 -15.41 18.55
C GLU A 97 -16.58 -14.07 18.86
N ALA A 98 -17.39 -13.04 19.05
CA ALA A 98 -16.91 -11.74 19.48
C ALA A 98 -16.38 -11.82 20.90
N GLY A 99 -15.26 -11.15 21.17
CA GLY A 99 -14.60 -11.23 22.47
C GLY A 99 -13.44 -10.26 22.57
N CYS A 100 -12.77 -10.27 23.71
CA CYS A 100 -11.57 -9.46 23.89
C CYS A 100 -10.30 -10.19 23.46
N PRO A 101 -9.31 -9.48 22.91
CA PRO A 101 -8.06 -10.08 22.48
C PRO A 101 -7.25 -10.80 23.57
N THR A 102 -7.57 -10.57 24.84
CA THR A 102 -7.00 -11.28 26.00
C THR A 102 -7.63 -12.65 26.26
N THR A 103 -8.71 -13.00 25.55
CA THR A 103 -9.44 -14.26 25.69
C THR A 103 -8.96 -15.31 24.69
N THR A 104 -9.30 -16.58 24.92
CA THR A 104 -8.96 -17.68 24.00
C THR A 104 -9.74 -17.66 22.70
N THR A 105 -10.87 -16.94 22.65
CA THR A 105 -11.80 -16.91 21.51
C THR A 105 -12.30 -15.49 21.29
N TYR A 106 -11.84 -14.86 20.21
CA TYR A 106 -12.25 -13.53 19.79
C TYR A 106 -12.15 -13.40 18.26
N ARG A 107 -12.89 -12.46 17.65
CA ARG A 107 -12.79 -12.16 16.22
C ARG A 107 -11.43 -11.51 15.94
N LEU A 108 -10.83 -11.80 14.80
CA LEU A 108 -9.54 -11.21 14.41
C LEU A 108 -9.54 -9.68 14.42
N GLY A 109 -10.68 -9.07 14.12
CA GLY A 109 -10.83 -7.62 14.11
C GLY A 109 -11.11 -6.99 15.47
N ASP A 110 -11.28 -7.73 16.56
CA ASP A 110 -11.48 -7.14 17.88
C ASP A 110 -10.12 -6.75 18.49
N LEU A 111 -9.74 -5.47 18.41
CA LEU A 111 -8.48 -4.96 19.01
C LEU A 111 -8.68 -4.49 20.47
N GLY A 112 -9.92 -4.28 20.90
CA GLY A 112 -10.24 -3.83 22.26
C GLY A 112 -10.15 -2.31 22.41
N ASP A 113 -9.85 -1.84 23.61
CA ASP A 113 -9.85 -0.42 23.96
C ASP A 113 -8.45 0.20 23.94
N ILE A 114 -8.39 1.42 23.42
CA ILE A 114 -7.28 2.35 23.57
C ILE A 114 -7.66 3.36 24.66
N GLU A 115 -6.92 3.36 25.75
CA GLU A 115 -7.16 4.27 26.87
C GLU A 115 -6.38 5.59 26.67
N PHE A 116 -7.11 6.71 26.76
CA PHE A 116 -6.56 8.05 26.78
C PHE A 116 -6.58 8.61 28.21
N VAL A 117 -5.43 9.12 28.66
CA VAL A 117 -5.23 9.77 29.96
C VAL A 117 -4.46 11.06 29.77
N ASN A 118 -5.03 12.19 30.22
CA ASN A 118 -4.53 13.53 29.95
C ASN A 118 -4.30 13.81 28.45
N GLY A 119 -5.21 13.34 27.59
CA GLY A 119 -5.15 13.54 26.14
C GLY A 119 -4.05 12.76 25.42
N LYS A 120 -3.47 11.73 26.06
CA LYS A 120 -2.45 10.84 25.47
C LYS A 120 -2.83 9.39 25.66
N ILE A 121 -2.42 8.53 24.73
CA ILE A 121 -2.58 7.08 24.85
C ILE A 121 -1.72 6.57 26.01
N SER A 122 -2.34 5.86 26.96
CA SER A 122 -1.65 5.37 28.18
C SER A 122 -0.73 4.19 27.89
N ASN A 123 -1.16 3.27 27.01
CA ASN A 123 -0.38 2.12 26.55
C ASN A 123 -0.45 2.01 25.01
N PRO A 124 0.50 2.62 24.28
CA PRO A 124 0.42 2.68 22.82
C PRO A 124 0.80 1.37 22.14
N LEU A 125 1.60 0.51 22.77
CA LEU A 125 2.04 -0.77 22.20
C LEU A 125 1.19 -1.93 22.74
N VAL A 126 0.46 -2.61 21.86
CA VAL A 126 -0.38 -3.75 22.20
C VAL A 126 0.04 -4.96 21.36
N GLN A 127 0.10 -6.13 21.98
CA GLN A 127 0.49 -7.37 21.32
C GLN A 127 -0.68 -8.35 21.28
N TYR A 128 -0.89 -8.98 20.12
CA TYR A 128 -1.92 -9.98 19.88
C TYR A 128 -1.33 -11.24 19.25
N LYS A 129 -2.06 -12.36 19.38
CA LYS A 129 -1.66 -13.65 18.80
C LYS A 129 -2.12 -13.89 17.35
N LYS A 130 -2.84 -12.91 16.80
CA LYS A 130 -3.51 -12.87 15.48
C LYS A 130 -4.06 -11.44 15.33
N PRO A 131 -4.31 -10.86 14.13
CA PRO A 131 -4.31 -11.43 12.76
C PRO A 131 -2.94 -11.48 12.06
N SER A 132 -2.91 -11.92 10.79
CA SER A 132 -1.69 -11.97 9.97
C SER A 132 -1.55 -10.74 9.06
N ILE A 133 -0.38 -10.56 8.47
CA ILE A 133 -0.10 -9.60 7.38
C ILE A 133 0.53 -10.31 6.17
N SER A 134 0.37 -11.64 6.09
CA SER A 134 0.81 -12.51 4.99
C SER A 134 -0.26 -12.69 3.90
N ASP A 135 0.11 -13.25 2.76
CA ASP A 135 -0.80 -13.54 1.65
C ASP A 135 -1.81 -14.67 1.96
N ASP A 136 -2.85 -14.36 2.72
CA ASP A 136 -3.94 -15.29 3.05
C ASP A 136 -5.22 -14.57 3.47
N ILE A 137 -6.28 -15.35 3.72
CA ILE A 137 -7.59 -14.83 4.11
C ILE A 137 -7.63 -14.20 5.52
N ASN A 138 -6.58 -14.41 6.31
CA ASN A 138 -6.35 -13.85 7.65
C ASN A 138 -5.53 -12.55 7.63
N SER A 139 -5.13 -12.08 6.45
CA SER A 139 -4.43 -10.80 6.33
C SER A 139 -5.33 -9.59 6.43
N ILE A 140 -4.80 -8.54 7.07
CA ILE A 140 -5.47 -7.27 7.29
C ILE A 140 -5.09 -6.19 6.28
N ILE A 141 -4.19 -6.48 5.34
CA ILE A 141 -3.76 -5.53 4.32
C ILE A 141 -4.95 -5.08 3.46
N GLY A 142 -5.08 -3.78 3.25
CA GLY A 142 -6.17 -3.13 2.51
C GLY A 142 -7.50 -3.03 3.26
N ARG A 143 -7.57 -3.51 4.51
CA ARG A 143 -8.73 -3.36 5.39
C ARG A 143 -8.63 -2.09 6.22
N SER A 144 -9.70 -1.72 6.92
CA SER A 144 -9.68 -0.53 7.77
C SER A 144 -9.41 -0.88 9.22
N ILE A 145 -8.68 -0.04 9.94
CA ILE A 145 -8.77 0.02 11.40
C ILE A 145 -9.63 1.23 11.77
N ALA A 146 -10.76 0.99 12.40
CA ALA A 146 -11.72 1.99 12.83
C ALA A 146 -11.60 2.26 14.33
N ILE A 147 -11.63 3.54 14.69
CA ILE A 147 -11.68 4.02 16.07
C ILE A 147 -13.10 4.49 16.36
N TYR A 148 -13.66 4.09 17.50
CA TYR A 148 -15.02 4.40 17.91
C TYR A 148 -15.06 5.40 19.05
N SER A 149 -16.15 6.18 19.15
CA SER A 149 -16.37 7.15 20.23
C SER A 149 -16.65 6.53 21.61
N GLY A 150 -16.82 5.21 21.68
CA GLY A 150 -17.11 4.49 22.91
C GLY A 150 -16.15 3.33 23.13
N SER A 151 -16.18 2.79 24.35
CA SER A 151 -15.43 1.61 24.76
C SER A 151 -15.99 0.33 24.14
N TYR A 152 -15.20 -0.74 24.13
CA TYR A 152 -15.52 -2.10 23.76
C TYR A 152 -15.78 -2.93 25.02
N ASP A 153 -17.01 -3.42 25.22
CA ASP A 153 -17.32 -4.28 26.37
C ASP A 153 -16.94 -5.74 26.06
N CYS A 154 -15.85 -6.18 26.71
CA CYS A 154 -15.35 -7.54 26.63
C CYS A 154 -16.35 -8.64 27.04
N ASN A 155 -17.39 -8.30 27.80
CA ASN A 155 -18.36 -9.26 28.33
C ASN A 155 -19.66 -9.32 27.52
N ASP A 156 -19.88 -8.34 26.64
CA ASP A 156 -21.05 -8.26 25.77
C ASP A 156 -20.67 -7.45 24.53
N ALA A 157 -20.08 -8.14 23.55
CA ALA A 157 -19.65 -7.52 22.30
C ALA A 157 -20.81 -6.95 21.44
N ALA A 158 -22.07 -7.19 21.84
CA ALA A 158 -23.25 -6.54 21.27
C ALA A 158 -23.59 -5.20 21.96
N LYS A 159 -23.03 -4.92 23.14
CA LYS A 159 -23.37 -3.73 23.95
C LYS A 159 -22.44 -2.54 23.82
N SER A 160 -21.35 -2.64 23.07
CA SER A 160 -20.53 -1.46 22.87
C SER A 160 -19.84 -1.44 21.51
N VAL A 161 -20.22 -0.45 20.72
CA VAL A 161 -19.31 0.46 20.01
C VAL A 161 -20.15 1.68 19.59
N GLY A 162 -19.65 2.88 19.88
CA GLY A 162 -20.31 4.14 19.54
C GLY A 162 -20.34 4.39 18.02
N GLN A 163 -20.29 5.66 17.62
CA GLN A 163 -20.06 5.97 16.21
C GLN A 163 -18.57 5.81 15.90
N ILE A 164 -18.23 5.33 14.71
CA ILE A 164 -16.86 5.45 14.19
C ILE A 164 -16.52 6.95 14.20
N ILE A 165 -15.37 7.31 14.76
CA ILE A 165 -14.88 8.70 14.79
C ILE A 165 -13.77 8.91 13.77
N ASN A 166 -13.00 7.90 13.42
CA ASN A 166 -12.07 7.93 12.30
C ASN A 166 -11.69 6.49 11.94
N TYR A 167 -11.12 6.29 10.77
CA TYR A 167 -10.55 5.02 10.36
C TYR A 167 -9.41 5.26 9.37
N CYS A 168 -8.51 4.30 9.25
CA CYS A 168 -7.42 4.33 8.28
C CYS A 168 -7.39 3.03 7.49
N THR A 169 -6.82 3.03 6.29
CA THR A 169 -6.56 1.82 5.51
C THR A 169 -5.19 1.25 5.87
N VAL A 170 -5.12 -0.05 6.13
CA VAL A 170 -3.86 -0.75 6.37
C VAL A 170 -3.11 -0.93 5.06
N GLY A 171 -1.98 -0.25 4.91
CA GLY A 171 -1.05 -0.38 3.79
C GLY A 171 0.16 -1.25 4.11
N VAL A 172 0.84 -1.74 3.08
CA VAL A 172 2.15 -2.37 3.20
C VAL A 172 3.15 -1.31 3.67
N GLY A 173 3.80 -1.54 4.81
CA GLY A 173 4.66 -0.54 5.45
C GLY A 173 6.06 -0.50 4.83
N ASN A 174 6.71 0.66 4.94
CA ASN A 174 8.09 0.87 4.51
C ASN A 174 9.00 0.90 5.75
N LEU A 175 9.93 -0.05 5.89
CA LEU A 175 10.80 -0.13 7.09
C LEU A 175 11.74 1.06 7.29
N THR A 176 11.86 1.96 6.30
CA THR A 176 12.54 3.25 6.51
C THR A 176 11.81 4.14 7.50
N PHE A 177 10.51 3.89 7.74
CA PHE A 177 9.60 4.71 8.55
C PHE A 177 9.10 3.96 9.81
N VAL A 178 9.71 2.83 10.16
CA VAL A 178 9.33 2.08 11.37
C VAL A 178 9.71 2.88 12.63
N SER A 179 8.82 2.90 13.63
CA SER A 179 9.09 3.54 14.92
C SER A 179 10.15 2.79 15.73
N ASP A 180 11.01 3.55 16.42
CA ASP A 180 12.01 3.01 17.36
C ASP A 180 11.37 2.32 18.58
N GLU A 181 10.07 2.56 18.84
CA GLU A 181 9.31 1.88 19.91
C GLU A 181 9.18 0.37 19.67
N PHE A 182 9.31 -0.08 18.42
CA PHE A 182 9.46 -1.50 18.14
C PHE A 182 10.88 -1.93 18.54
N ASN A 183 11.01 -2.44 19.78
CA ASN A 183 12.27 -3.02 20.26
C ASN A 183 12.65 -4.25 19.40
N THR A 184 13.48 -3.99 18.40
CA THR A 184 14.05 -5.01 17.52
C THR A 184 15.51 -5.21 17.92
N ASP A 185 15.76 -6.12 18.86
CA ASP A 185 17.11 -6.64 19.15
C ASP A 185 17.76 -7.35 17.92
N VAL A 186 17.17 -7.21 16.72
CA VAL A 186 17.52 -7.86 15.46
C VAL A 186 17.28 -6.86 14.31
N ASP A 187 18.27 -6.72 13.43
CA ASP A 187 18.24 -5.88 12.22
C ASP A 187 16.99 -6.20 11.36
N PRO A 188 16.06 -5.24 11.14
CA PRO A 188 14.80 -5.49 10.45
C PRO A 188 15.06 -5.86 8.98
N LYS A 189 14.81 -7.13 8.61
CA LYS A 189 14.86 -7.59 7.22
C LYS A 189 13.49 -7.41 6.56
N VAL A 190 13.38 -6.51 5.58
CA VAL A 190 12.20 -6.43 4.71
C VAL A 190 12.28 -7.56 3.69
N ASP A 191 11.26 -8.41 3.61
CA ASP A 191 10.96 -9.04 2.33
C ASP A 191 9.86 -8.26 1.63
N THR A 192 10.27 -7.28 0.80
CA THR A 192 9.36 -6.55 -0.10
C THR A 192 8.66 -7.47 -1.11
N ASN A 193 9.13 -8.71 -1.27
CA ASN A 193 8.50 -9.75 -2.09
C ASN A 193 7.55 -10.67 -1.31
N SER A 194 7.49 -10.60 0.03
CA SER A 194 6.54 -11.39 0.85
C SER A 194 5.19 -10.71 0.99
N ALA A 195 5.10 -9.40 0.73
CA ALA A 195 3.86 -8.66 0.53
C ALA A 195 3.28 -8.90 -0.89
N ARG A 196 3.36 -10.14 -1.35
CA ARG A 196 2.66 -10.57 -2.56
C ARG A 196 1.21 -10.67 -2.20
N SER A 197 0.40 -9.78 -2.75
CA SER A 197 -0.96 -10.06 -3.17
C SER A 197 -1.94 -10.47 -2.06
N TYR A 198 -3.21 -10.16 -2.26
CA TYR A 198 -4.28 -10.80 -1.54
C TYR A 198 -4.75 -11.96 -2.44
N SER A 199 -3.91 -12.99 -2.59
CA SER A 199 -4.08 -14.07 -3.58
C SER A 199 -5.35 -14.88 -3.35
N LYS A 200 -5.83 -14.91 -2.10
CA LYS A 200 -7.08 -15.55 -1.69
C LYS A 200 -8.26 -14.60 -1.61
N LEU A 201 -8.13 -13.37 -2.12
CA LEU A 201 -9.21 -12.39 -2.09
C LEU A 201 -10.42 -12.82 -2.91
N ASP A 202 -10.20 -13.58 -3.99
CA ASP A 202 -11.27 -14.16 -4.79
C ASP A 202 -12.13 -15.17 -3.98
N GLU A 203 -11.60 -15.73 -2.89
CA GLU A 203 -12.37 -16.59 -1.97
C GLU A 203 -13.35 -15.79 -1.09
N LEU A 204 -13.11 -14.50 -0.90
CA LEU A 204 -13.97 -13.61 -0.10
C LEU A 204 -15.13 -13.04 -0.92
N GLU A 205 -15.01 -13.01 -2.25
CA GLU A 205 -15.98 -12.33 -3.12
C GLU A 205 -16.87 -13.31 -3.90
N PRO A 206 -18.20 -13.36 -3.63
CA PRO A 206 -19.11 -14.39 -4.16
C PRO A 206 -19.16 -14.53 -5.69
N ASN A 207 -18.72 -13.49 -6.41
CA ASN A 207 -18.73 -13.42 -7.87
C ASN A 207 -17.32 -13.32 -8.48
N GLY A 208 -16.25 -13.42 -7.69
CA GLY A 208 -14.86 -13.25 -8.14
C GLY A 208 -14.53 -11.83 -8.65
N VAL A 209 -15.36 -10.84 -8.35
CA VAL A 209 -15.11 -9.44 -8.72
C VAL A 209 -14.49 -8.72 -7.54
N VAL A 210 -13.19 -8.51 -7.61
CA VAL A 210 -12.46 -7.70 -6.64
C VAL A 210 -12.53 -6.22 -7.02
N TYR A 211 -12.82 -5.39 -6.01
CA TYR A 211 -12.79 -3.94 -6.10
C TYR A 211 -11.71 -3.36 -5.17
N GLY A 212 -10.87 -2.50 -5.75
CA GLY A 212 -9.93 -1.66 -5.04
C GLY A 212 -10.30 -0.18 -5.18
N LEU A 213 -9.98 0.60 -4.16
CA LEU A 213 -10.16 2.05 -4.15
C LEU A 213 -8.96 2.72 -3.50
N ALA A 214 -8.43 3.78 -4.09
CA ALA A 214 -7.53 4.69 -3.40
C ALA A 214 -8.19 6.06 -3.31
N LYS A 215 -8.39 6.56 -2.08
CA LYS A 215 -8.66 7.98 -1.86
C LYS A 215 -7.35 8.75 -2.04
N VAL A 216 -7.43 9.85 -2.75
CA VAL A 216 -6.27 10.72 -3.02
C VAL A 216 -6.12 11.70 -1.88
N PHE A 217 -4.89 11.84 -1.39
CA PHE A 217 -4.49 12.81 -0.39
C PHE A 217 -3.37 13.68 -0.95
N ASN A 218 -3.40 14.97 -0.64
CA ASN A 218 -2.35 15.90 -1.01
C ASN A 218 -1.02 15.49 -0.39
N THR A 219 0.03 15.77 -1.14
CA THR A 219 1.38 15.85 -0.57
C THR A 219 1.72 17.30 -0.25
N SER A 220 2.80 17.51 0.51
CA SER A 220 3.36 18.84 0.75
C SER A 220 4.05 19.47 -0.47
N ILE A 221 4.10 18.77 -1.61
CA ILE A 221 4.72 19.26 -2.85
C ILE A 221 3.87 20.33 -3.52
N ILE A 222 2.56 20.23 -3.39
CA ILE A 222 1.60 21.19 -3.93
C ILE A 222 0.85 21.89 -2.80
N GLN A 223 0.38 23.11 -3.06
CA GLN A 223 -0.46 23.86 -2.11
C GLN A 223 -1.94 23.67 -2.40
N ASP A 224 -2.28 23.42 -3.66
CA ASP A 224 -3.66 23.24 -4.09
C ASP A 224 -4.22 21.91 -3.58
N GLU A 225 -5.51 21.93 -3.25
CA GLU A 225 -6.19 20.74 -2.78
C GLU A 225 -6.56 19.83 -3.95
N VAL A 226 -6.06 18.60 -3.90
CA VAL A 226 -6.36 17.52 -4.82
C VAL A 226 -7.36 16.57 -4.19
N GLU A 227 -8.53 16.47 -4.81
CA GLU A 227 -9.58 15.57 -4.36
C GLU A 227 -9.92 14.57 -5.46
N GLY A 228 -10.03 13.30 -5.08
CA GLY A 228 -10.46 12.27 -6.01
C GLY A 228 -10.31 10.87 -5.45
N LYS A 229 -10.76 9.92 -6.28
CA LYS A 229 -10.68 8.49 -5.98
C LYS A 229 -10.26 7.74 -7.23
N VAL A 230 -9.30 6.82 -7.10
CA VAL A 230 -8.93 5.87 -8.16
C VAL A 230 -9.57 4.53 -7.88
N PHE A 231 -10.36 4.04 -8.82
CA PHE A 231 -11.05 2.77 -8.75
C PHE A 231 -10.30 1.70 -9.54
N PHE A 232 -10.17 0.53 -8.95
CA PHE A 232 -9.59 -0.67 -9.54
C PHE A 232 -10.66 -1.75 -9.55
N LYS A 233 -10.97 -2.31 -10.71
CA LYS A 233 -12.03 -3.30 -10.86
C LYS A 233 -11.57 -4.46 -11.70
N THR A 234 -11.75 -5.66 -11.18
CA THR A 234 -11.59 -6.88 -12.00
C THR A 234 -12.74 -6.94 -13.01
N LEU A 235 -12.40 -7.03 -14.31
CA LEU A 235 -13.40 -7.20 -15.38
C LEU A 235 -13.66 -8.69 -15.65
N ASN A 236 -12.61 -9.50 -15.55
CA ASN A 236 -12.61 -10.95 -15.67
C ASN A 236 -11.29 -11.50 -15.09
N SER A 237 -11.04 -12.81 -15.21
CA SER A 237 -9.84 -13.47 -14.69
C SER A 237 -8.50 -12.92 -15.20
N SER A 238 -8.51 -12.17 -16.31
CA SER A 238 -7.31 -11.67 -16.98
C SER A 238 -7.18 -10.16 -16.97
N PHE A 239 -8.30 -9.43 -17.02
CA PHE A 239 -8.28 -7.98 -17.19
C PHE A 239 -8.80 -7.24 -15.97
N ILE A 240 -8.15 -6.12 -15.68
CA ILE A 240 -8.64 -5.10 -14.75
C ILE A 240 -8.93 -3.81 -15.49
N GLN A 241 -9.84 -3.01 -14.94
CA GLN A 241 -10.03 -1.62 -15.29
C GLN A 241 -9.54 -0.75 -14.14
N VAL A 242 -8.74 0.26 -14.45
CA VAL A 242 -8.43 1.35 -13.53
C VAL A 242 -9.07 2.61 -14.06
N SER A 243 -9.82 3.33 -13.24
CA SER A 243 -10.52 4.55 -13.65
C SER A 243 -10.54 5.58 -12.53
N SER A 244 -10.38 6.85 -12.88
CA SER A 244 -10.34 7.95 -11.92
C SER A 244 -10.77 9.27 -12.52
N GLN A 245 -11.29 10.12 -11.64
CA GLN A 245 -11.47 11.55 -11.84
C GLN A 245 -10.89 12.25 -10.60
N ILE A 246 -9.99 13.20 -10.84
CA ILE A 246 -9.29 13.95 -9.79
C ILE A 246 -9.42 15.44 -10.11
N VAL A 247 -9.87 16.22 -9.14
CA VAL A 247 -9.92 17.69 -9.19
C VAL A 247 -8.68 18.25 -8.49
N GLY A 248 -8.21 19.41 -8.92
CA GLY A 248 -7.09 20.13 -8.30
C GLY A 248 -5.72 19.86 -8.93
N LEU A 249 -5.66 19.06 -10.00
CA LEU A 249 -4.43 18.87 -10.77
C LEU A 249 -4.25 20.07 -11.71
N SER A 250 -3.00 20.54 -11.87
CA SER A 250 -2.70 21.60 -12.82
C SER A 250 -3.00 21.15 -14.26
N TYR A 251 -3.19 22.12 -15.15
CA TYR A 251 -3.57 21.85 -16.54
C TYR A 251 -2.39 21.32 -17.38
N GLN A 252 -1.96 20.09 -17.09
CA GLN A 252 -0.92 19.33 -17.79
C GLN A 252 -1.14 17.82 -17.61
N ALA A 253 -0.37 16.99 -18.33
CA ALA A 253 -0.35 15.56 -18.05
C ALA A 253 0.46 15.26 -16.78
N HIS A 254 -0.05 14.33 -15.97
CA HIS A 254 0.57 13.93 -14.71
C HIS A 254 0.87 12.44 -14.72
N GLY A 255 2.13 12.07 -14.46
CA GLY A 255 2.53 10.67 -14.29
C GLY A 255 1.73 10.01 -13.18
N PHE A 256 1.37 8.74 -13.38
CA PHE A 256 0.59 7.94 -12.46
C PHE A 256 1.28 6.61 -12.25
N HIS A 257 1.53 6.26 -10.99
CA HIS A 257 2.24 5.03 -10.66
C HIS A 257 1.65 4.36 -9.43
N ILE A 258 1.73 3.03 -9.42
CA ILE A 258 1.56 2.22 -8.22
C ILE A 258 2.95 1.95 -7.64
N HIS A 259 3.09 2.16 -6.35
CA HIS A 259 4.35 2.08 -5.64
C HIS A 259 4.43 0.81 -4.77
N GLU A 260 5.64 0.52 -4.31
CA GLU A 260 5.93 -0.69 -3.53
C GLU A 260 5.15 -0.75 -2.20
N PHE A 261 5.01 0.40 -1.51
CA PHE A 261 4.45 0.48 -0.15
C PHE A 261 3.18 1.34 -0.12
N GLY A 262 2.24 0.99 0.76
CA GLY A 262 1.09 1.81 1.14
C GLY A 262 1.37 2.68 2.37
N GLU A 263 2.60 3.19 2.47
CA GLU A 263 3.04 4.02 3.60
C GLU A 263 2.86 5.50 3.28
N ARG A 264 2.12 6.20 4.12
CA ARG A 264 1.84 7.65 3.99
C ARG A 264 2.22 8.46 5.23
N SER A 265 3.07 7.90 6.09
CA SER A 265 3.58 8.60 7.28
C SER A 265 4.36 9.87 6.93
N ASP A 266 4.91 9.94 5.72
CA ASP A 266 5.50 11.14 5.14
C ASP A 266 4.52 11.91 4.22
N LEU A 267 4.53 13.23 4.38
CA LEU A 267 3.67 14.13 3.62
C LEU A 267 4.23 14.47 2.23
N THR A 268 5.51 14.24 1.93
CA THR A 268 6.06 14.52 0.59
C THR A 268 5.74 13.40 -0.42
N GLY A 269 5.30 12.24 0.08
CA GLY A 269 5.03 11.06 -0.70
C GLY A 269 6.23 10.13 -0.87
N TYR A 270 7.39 10.37 -0.23
CA TYR A 270 8.55 9.47 -0.35
C TYR A 270 8.29 8.07 0.23
N ALA A 271 7.44 7.99 1.26
CA ALA A 271 7.30 6.76 2.02
C ALA A 271 6.64 5.61 1.23
N VAL A 272 5.87 5.90 0.16
CA VAL A 272 5.34 4.84 -0.71
C VAL A 272 6.44 4.09 -1.49
N GLY A 273 7.69 4.57 -1.49
CA GLY A 273 8.85 3.88 -2.08
C GLY A 273 8.97 4.07 -3.60
N GLY A 274 9.69 3.18 -4.29
CA GLY A 274 9.82 3.21 -5.75
C GLY A 274 8.57 2.68 -6.45
N HIS A 275 8.56 2.70 -7.79
CA HIS A 275 7.50 2.06 -8.56
C HIS A 275 7.49 0.56 -8.27
N TRP A 276 6.31 -0.03 -8.12
CA TRP A 276 6.20 -1.46 -7.91
C TRP A 276 6.71 -2.22 -9.15
N ARG A 277 7.72 -3.08 -8.95
CA ARG A 277 8.36 -3.82 -10.04
C ARG A 277 8.82 -5.21 -9.59
N SER A 278 9.03 -6.07 -10.57
CA SER A 278 9.80 -7.32 -10.44
C SER A 278 11.26 -7.10 -10.83
N GLU A 279 12.13 -8.04 -10.47
CA GLU A 279 13.55 -7.98 -10.85
C GLU A 279 13.72 -7.92 -12.37
N GLY A 280 14.61 -7.05 -12.84
CA GLY A 280 14.91 -6.88 -14.27
C GLY A 280 13.91 -6.01 -15.06
N GLN A 281 12.77 -5.65 -14.49
CA GLN A 281 11.89 -4.65 -15.10
C GLN A 281 12.53 -3.26 -15.01
N VAL A 282 12.31 -2.47 -16.06
CA VAL A 282 12.68 -1.06 -16.15
C VAL A 282 11.43 -0.23 -16.34
N HIS A 283 11.49 1.05 -15.99
CA HIS A 283 10.36 1.95 -16.16
C HIS A 283 10.05 2.14 -17.65
N ALA A 284 8.77 2.06 -18.03
CA ALA A 284 8.27 2.36 -19.37
C ALA A 284 6.75 2.60 -19.37
N LEU A 285 6.23 3.19 -20.45
CA LEU A 285 4.80 3.49 -20.59
C LEU A 285 3.92 2.23 -20.75
N PRO A 286 2.61 2.29 -20.46
CA PRO A 286 1.73 1.12 -20.43
C PRO A 286 1.64 0.27 -21.69
N GLU A 287 1.90 0.84 -22.86
CA GLU A 287 1.94 0.11 -24.13
C GLU A 287 3.15 -0.82 -24.29
N ASN A 288 4.18 -0.69 -23.44
CA ASN A 288 5.34 -1.56 -23.50
C ASN A 288 5.05 -2.92 -22.86
N GLU A 289 5.52 -3.97 -23.53
CA GLU A 289 5.39 -5.38 -23.07
C GLU A 289 6.19 -5.65 -21.79
N THR A 290 7.23 -4.87 -21.53
CA THR A 290 8.00 -4.91 -20.29
C THR A 290 8.13 -3.50 -19.75
N ARG A 291 7.61 -3.32 -18.53
CA ARG A 291 7.66 -2.08 -17.74
C ARG A 291 7.61 -2.44 -16.26
N HIS A 292 7.74 -1.49 -15.34
CA HIS A 292 7.41 -1.79 -13.95
C HIS A 292 5.93 -2.16 -13.84
N ASN A 293 5.58 -3.11 -12.96
CA ASN A 293 4.19 -3.51 -12.72
C ASN A 293 3.29 -2.32 -12.35
N GLY A 294 3.84 -1.33 -11.66
CA GLY A 294 3.16 -0.11 -11.25
C GLY A 294 3.13 1.01 -12.29
N ASP A 295 3.72 0.86 -13.48
CA ASP A 295 3.72 1.91 -14.50
C ASP A 295 2.35 2.00 -15.19
N MET A 296 1.68 3.13 -14.94
CA MET A 296 0.31 3.39 -15.41
C MET A 296 0.23 4.55 -16.42
N GLY A 297 1.35 5.20 -16.75
CA GLY A 297 1.41 6.29 -17.73
C GLY A 297 0.87 7.59 -17.14
N ASN A 298 -0.02 8.29 -17.86
CA ASN A 298 -0.45 9.64 -17.46
C ASN A 298 -1.95 9.77 -17.19
N PHE A 299 -2.30 10.52 -16.14
CA PHE A 299 -3.56 11.26 -16.06
C PHE A 299 -3.59 12.33 -17.15
N CYS A 300 -4.74 12.45 -17.81
CA CYS A 300 -4.95 13.44 -18.85
C CYS A 300 -5.69 14.64 -18.24
N ALA A 301 -5.21 15.85 -18.52
CA ALA A 301 -5.89 17.09 -18.11
C ALA A 301 -6.91 17.49 -19.18
N PHE A 302 -8.09 17.90 -18.74
CA PHE A 302 -9.24 18.13 -19.65
C PHE A 302 -9.68 19.57 -19.72
N SER A 303 -9.49 20.37 -18.67
CA SER A 303 -9.83 21.78 -18.75
C SER A 303 -9.04 22.60 -17.75
N ASP A 304 -8.52 23.73 -18.21
CA ASP A 304 -7.76 24.70 -17.41
C ASP A 304 -8.64 25.34 -16.33
N ASP A 305 -9.92 25.60 -16.63
CA ASP A 305 -10.86 26.19 -15.67
C ASP A 305 -11.37 25.19 -14.60
N MET A 306 -11.27 23.88 -14.86
CA MET A 306 -11.78 22.84 -13.95
C MET A 306 -10.67 22.13 -13.16
N ASN A 307 -9.38 22.31 -13.50
CA ASN A 307 -8.26 21.59 -12.90
C ASN A 307 -8.53 20.08 -12.78
N LEU A 308 -9.07 19.51 -13.85
CA LEU A 308 -9.69 18.19 -13.85
C LEU A 308 -8.84 17.18 -14.62
N GLY A 309 -8.35 16.19 -13.90
CA GLY A 309 -7.65 15.04 -14.43
C GLY A 309 -8.56 13.82 -14.55
N TYR A 310 -8.47 13.10 -15.67
CA TYR A 310 -9.10 11.79 -15.82
C TYR A 310 -8.10 10.70 -16.19
N TYR A 311 -8.45 9.50 -15.79
CA TYR A 311 -7.70 8.30 -16.10
C TYR A 311 -8.63 7.14 -16.39
N LYS A 312 -8.33 6.37 -17.42
CA LYS A 312 -8.96 5.07 -17.68
C LYS A 312 -7.98 4.17 -18.40
N ILE A 313 -7.64 3.01 -17.83
CA ILE A 313 -6.94 1.94 -18.54
C ILE A 313 -7.70 0.62 -18.37
N VAL A 314 -7.61 -0.23 -19.38
CA VAL A 314 -7.94 -1.66 -19.26
C VAL A 314 -6.65 -2.42 -19.60
N THR A 315 -6.20 -3.28 -18.69
CA THR A 315 -4.94 -4.00 -18.85
C THR A 315 -5.02 -5.39 -18.21
N ASP A 316 -4.24 -6.31 -18.74
CA ASP A 316 -4.00 -7.66 -18.25
C ASP A 316 -2.61 -7.82 -17.61
N TYR A 317 -1.84 -6.73 -17.49
CA TYR A 317 -0.47 -6.76 -16.96
C TYR A 317 -0.42 -7.07 -15.46
N ILE A 318 -1.51 -6.80 -14.74
CA ILE A 318 -1.62 -6.83 -13.28
C ILE A 318 -3.04 -7.22 -12.87
N ARG A 319 -3.22 -7.73 -11.64
CA ARG A 319 -4.53 -8.04 -11.05
C ARG A 319 -4.81 -7.13 -9.88
N VAL A 320 -6.08 -6.89 -9.56
CA VAL A 320 -6.46 -6.02 -8.42
C VAL A 320 -5.93 -6.57 -7.09
N SER A 321 -5.92 -7.90 -6.92
CA SER A 321 -5.36 -8.56 -5.73
C SER A 321 -3.89 -8.22 -5.48
N ASP A 322 -3.11 -7.94 -6.53
CA ASP A 322 -1.69 -7.58 -6.41
C ASP A 322 -1.47 -6.11 -5.97
N LEU A 323 -2.54 -5.30 -6.01
CA LEU A 323 -2.52 -3.86 -5.72
C LEU A 323 -2.99 -3.51 -4.30
N ILE A 324 -3.82 -4.35 -3.68
CA ILE A 324 -4.40 -4.07 -2.36
C ILE A 324 -3.29 -3.84 -1.33
N GLY A 325 -3.40 -2.72 -0.61
CA GLY A 325 -2.43 -2.26 0.39
C GLY A 325 -1.20 -1.56 -0.17
N ARG A 326 -1.01 -1.49 -1.49
CA ARG A 326 0.04 -0.68 -2.10
C ARG A 326 -0.35 0.79 -2.13
N GLY A 327 0.66 1.64 -2.25
CA GLY A 327 0.51 3.06 -2.48
C GLY A 327 0.29 3.34 -3.96
N MET A 328 -0.44 4.40 -4.25
CA MET A 328 -0.46 5.04 -5.56
C MET A 328 0.07 6.46 -5.41
N ALA A 329 0.63 7.01 -6.47
CA ALA A 329 1.00 8.41 -6.54
C ALA A 329 0.64 9.03 -7.89
N VAL A 330 0.16 10.27 -7.83
CA VAL A 330 0.09 11.17 -9.00
C VAL A 330 1.28 12.11 -8.89
N HIS A 331 2.02 12.23 -9.98
CA HIS A 331 3.24 13.01 -10.05
C HIS A 331 2.98 14.42 -10.59
N ASN A 332 3.88 15.35 -10.29
CA ASN A 332 3.77 16.76 -10.63
C ASN A 332 4.28 17.10 -12.03
N SER A 333 4.62 16.09 -12.84
CA SER A 333 5.04 16.24 -14.24
C SER A 333 4.63 15.02 -15.05
N THR A 334 4.71 15.14 -16.36
CA THR A 334 4.39 14.08 -17.32
C THR A 334 5.41 12.94 -17.24
N ASP A 335 4.91 11.71 -17.25
CA ASP A 335 5.68 10.50 -17.47
C ASP A 335 6.03 10.35 -18.97
N MET A 336 7.31 10.19 -19.25
CA MET A 336 7.87 10.05 -20.61
C MET A 336 8.32 8.62 -20.95
N GLY A 337 8.09 7.64 -20.08
CA GLY A 337 8.49 6.24 -20.27
C GLY A 337 9.99 6.00 -20.23
N ASN A 338 10.73 6.88 -19.56
CA ASN A 338 12.18 6.81 -19.46
C ASN A 338 12.65 7.35 -18.10
N ALA A 339 13.88 7.83 -17.96
CA ALA A 339 14.37 8.40 -16.70
C ALA A 339 13.50 9.55 -16.15
N ASN A 340 12.70 10.21 -16.99
CA ASN A 340 11.69 11.16 -16.55
C ASN A 340 10.35 10.45 -16.23
N VAL A 341 10.21 10.05 -14.98
CA VAL A 341 9.06 9.31 -14.43
C VAL A 341 7.94 10.22 -13.90
N GLY A 342 7.92 11.50 -14.25
CA GLY A 342 6.93 12.46 -13.78
C GLY A 342 7.34 13.30 -12.57
N GLY A 343 8.55 13.13 -12.01
CA GLY A 343 9.09 14.02 -10.98
C GLY A 343 8.42 13.88 -9.60
N PRO A 344 8.41 14.93 -8.76
CA PRO A 344 7.85 14.89 -7.40
C PRO A 344 6.38 14.45 -7.37
N ARG A 345 5.95 13.79 -6.28
CA ARG A 345 4.57 13.28 -6.12
C ARG A 345 3.69 14.42 -5.64
N CYS A 346 2.63 14.77 -6.35
CA CYS A 346 1.69 15.81 -5.92
C CYS A 346 0.57 15.24 -5.05
N ALA A 347 0.19 13.98 -5.27
CA ALA A 347 -0.81 13.29 -4.48
C ALA A 347 -0.47 11.82 -4.27
N GLN A 348 -0.99 11.23 -3.21
CA GLN A 348 -0.76 9.84 -2.84
C GLN A 348 -2.01 9.19 -2.21
N GLY A 349 -2.07 7.87 -2.19
CA GLY A 349 -3.17 7.13 -1.56
C GLY A 349 -2.84 5.67 -1.33
N VAL A 350 -3.55 5.00 -0.42
CA VAL A 350 -3.45 3.55 -0.21
C VAL A 350 -4.61 2.86 -0.92
N ILE A 351 -4.34 1.79 -1.65
CA ILE A 351 -5.35 1.03 -2.38
C ILE A 351 -6.04 0.07 -1.40
N ALA A 352 -7.22 0.44 -0.94
CA ALA A 352 -8.06 -0.34 -0.04
C ALA A 352 -8.90 -1.38 -0.79
N LEU A 353 -9.24 -2.46 -0.10
CA LEU A 353 -10.34 -3.34 -0.47
C LEU A 353 -11.67 -2.62 -0.17
N ILE A 354 -12.62 -2.64 -1.10
CA ILE A 354 -13.93 -2.01 -0.89
C ILE A 354 -15.10 -2.96 -1.15
N ASN A 355 -16.26 -2.62 -0.58
CA ASN A 355 -17.49 -3.37 -0.81
C ASN A 355 -17.86 -3.37 -2.31
N PRO A 356 -17.99 -4.55 -2.94
CA PRO A 356 -18.40 -4.66 -4.34
C PRO A 356 -19.75 -4.00 -4.65
N LYS A 357 -20.64 -3.92 -3.65
CA LYS A 357 -21.96 -3.30 -3.80
C LYS A 357 -21.89 -1.77 -3.89
N GLY A 358 -20.79 -1.17 -3.43
CA GLY A 358 -20.59 0.27 -3.43
C GLY A 358 -19.81 0.80 -4.63
N GLY A 359 -19.21 -0.09 -5.43
CA GLY A 359 -18.33 0.27 -6.55
C GLY A 359 -19.06 0.76 -7.78
N ASP A 360 -19.61 1.97 -7.76
CA ASP A 360 -20.02 2.63 -8.99
C ASP A 360 -18.77 3.02 -9.81
N ALA A 361 -18.81 2.75 -11.11
CA ALA A 361 -17.74 3.19 -12.02
C ALA A 361 -17.70 4.72 -12.04
N VAL A 362 -16.49 5.30 -12.01
CA VAL A 362 -16.29 6.72 -12.28
C VAL A 362 -17.02 7.08 -13.57
N GLN A 363 -17.91 8.06 -13.49
CA GLN A 363 -18.57 8.59 -14.68
C GLN A 363 -17.49 9.30 -15.50
N LEU A 364 -17.05 8.64 -16.55
CA LEU A 364 -16.10 9.23 -17.48
C LEU A 364 -16.84 10.20 -18.42
N PRO A 365 -16.15 11.23 -18.91
CA PRO A 365 -16.64 12.06 -19.99
C PRO A 365 -17.17 11.21 -21.15
N SER A 366 -18.27 11.64 -21.79
CA SER A 366 -18.62 11.08 -23.10
C SER A 366 -17.59 11.56 -24.13
N GLU A 367 -17.35 10.76 -25.17
CA GLU A 367 -16.37 11.10 -26.23
C GLU A 367 -16.72 12.40 -27.00
N ASP A 368 -17.94 12.91 -26.85
CA ASP A 368 -18.48 14.09 -27.53
C ASP A 368 -18.14 15.44 -26.84
N TRP A 369 -17.19 15.49 -25.90
CA TRP A 369 -16.87 16.72 -25.16
C TRP A 369 -15.93 17.65 -25.93
N VAL A 370 -16.16 18.95 -25.84
CA VAL A 370 -15.41 20.01 -26.54
C VAL A 370 -14.50 20.74 -25.56
N TYR A 371 -13.44 20.09 -25.12
CA TYR A 371 -12.34 20.74 -24.39
C TYR A 371 -10.99 20.29 -24.96
N ASP A 372 -9.95 21.12 -24.78
CA ASP A 372 -8.59 20.74 -25.13
C ASP A 372 -8.07 19.72 -24.10
N VAL A 373 -7.66 18.55 -24.59
CA VAL A 373 -7.19 17.45 -23.74
C VAL A 373 -5.67 17.31 -23.86
N ILE A 374 -4.97 17.42 -22.72
CA ILE A 374 -3.53 17.14 -22.64
C ILE A 374 -3.34 15.71 -22.12
N CYS A 375 -2.92 14.80 -23.01
CA CYS A 375 -2.86 13.36 -22.72
C CYS A 375 -1.63 12.64 -23.35
N PRO A 376 -0.42 13.24 -23.39
CA PRO A 376 0.76 12.54 -23.92
C PRO A 376 0.96 11.21 -23.20
N HIS A 377 0.97 10.11 -23.97
CA HIS A 377 1.08 8.75 -23.43
C HIS A 377 0.09 8.44 -22.29
N GLY A 378 -1.09 9.07 -22.34
CA GLY A 378 -2.12 8.90 -21.34
C GLY A 378 -2.98 7.66 -21.58
N ALA A 379 -3.60 7.17 -20.51
CA ALA A 379 -4.41 5.96 -20.59
C ALA A 379 -5.77 6.17 -21.28
N TYR A 380 -6.29 7.40 -21.26
CA TYR A 380 -7.58 7.75 -21.85
C TYR A 380 -7.46 8.10 -23.35
N LYS A 381 -8.25 7.43 -24.21
CA LYS A 381 -8.22 7.62 -25.68
C LYS A 381 -9.39 8.45 -26.24
N GLY A 382 -9.93 9.40 -25.48
CA GLY A 382 -10.88 10.37 -26.04
C GLY A 382 -10.22 11.24 -27.11
N GLY A 383 -10.99 11.70 -28.10
CA GLY A 383 -10.49 12.37 -29.31
C GLY A 383 -9.42 13.43 -29.01
N ALA A 384 -8.17 13.12 -29.31
CA ALA A 384 -7.04 14.00 -29.06
C ALA A 384 -7.06 15.20 -30.04
N SER A 385 -7.01 16.42 -29.52
CA SER A 385 -6.43 17.53 -30.29
C SER A 385 -4.90 17.41 -30.21
N SER A 386 -4.24 17.53 -31.36
CA SER A 386 -2.79 17.36 -31.49
C SER A 386 -2.05 18.46 -30.74
N TYR A 387 -1.44 18.13 -29.60
CA TYR A 387 -0.55 19.06 -28.89
C TYR A 387 0.83 19.08 -29.55
N SER A 388 1.22 20.24 -30.11
CA SER A 388 2.54 20.52 -30.66
C SER A 388 3.27 21.55 -29.78
N GLY A 389 3.56 21.19 -28.53
CA GLY A 389 4.30 22.05 -27.61
C GLY A 389 5.68 21.47 -27.31
N SER A 390 6.70 22.04 -27.93
CA SER A 390 8.12 21.78 -27.64
C SER A 390 8.61 22.80 -26.62
N ASP A 391 8.32 22.64 -25.34
CA ASP A 391 8.98 23.41 -24.29
C ASP A 391 9.12 22.55 -23.02
N VAL A 392 10.23 21.80 -22.97
CA VAL A 392 10.69 21.10 -21.77
C VAL A 392 11.84 21.92 -21.20
N PRO A 393 11.73 22.53 -20.01
CA PRO A 393 12.89 22.93 -19.25
C PRO A 393 13.62 21.66 -18.83
N THR A 394 14.80 21.42 -19.41
CA THR A 394 15.73 20.42 -18.90
C THR A 394 16.33 20.96 -17.61
N ASP A 395 15.84 20.50 -16.47
CA ASP A 395 16.63 20.48 -15.24
C ASP A 395 16.53 19.11 -14.57
N SER A 396 17.51 18.86 -13.73
CA SER A 396 18.33 17.67 -13.71
C SER A 396 18.16 16.91 -12.41
N SER A 397 18.24 15.57 -12.51
CA SER A 397 18.37 14.62 -11.39
C SER A 397 17.23 14.57 -10.37
N SER A 398 16.11 13.93 -10.72
CA SER A 398 15.29 13.23 -9.72
C SER A 398 15.77 11.79 -9.62
N ASN A 399 16.73 11.53 -8.72
CA ASN A 399 17.01 10.16 -8.30
C ASN A 399 15.80 9.69 -7.49
N GLU A 400 14.90 8.94 -8.13
CA GLU A 400 13.98 8.06 -7.40
C GLU A 400 14.82 7.17 -6.47
N PRO A 401 14.44 6.97 -5.21
CA PRO A 401 15.14 6.04 -4.34
C PRO A 401 15.04 4.66 -4.97
N SER A 402 16.17 4.16 -5.47
CA SER A 402 16.27 2.76 -5.92
C SER A 402 15.94 1.87 -4.73
N SER A 403 15.06 0.89 -4.91
CA SER A 403 14.97 -0.26 -4.02
C SER A 403 16.28 -1.05 -4.10
N ALA A 404 17.29 -0.57 -3.37
CA ALA A 404 18.59 -1.20 -3.29
C ALA A 404 18.46 -2.44 -2.41
N SER A 405 18.30 -3.61 -3.04
CA SER A 405 18.78 -4.84 -2.43
C SER A 405 20.29 -4.68 -2.27
N THR A 406 20.76 -4.57 -1.03
CA THR A 406 22.18 -4.61 -0.70
C THR A 406 22.72 -5.98 -1.08
N ILE A 407 23.20 -6.12 -2.31
CA ILE A 407 24.09 -7.22 -2.70
C ILE A 407 25.37 -7.01 -1.89
N SER A 408 25.49 -7.74 -0.78
CA SER A 408 26.78 -7.96 -0.13
C SER A 408 27.67 -8.68 -1.13
N SER A 409 28.46 -7.92 -1.88
CA SER A 409 29.54 -8.43 -2.70
C SER A 409 30.63 -8.98 -1.78
N ILE A 410 30.49 -10.25 -1.39
CA ILE A 410 31.59 -11.04 -0.88
C ILE A 410 32.57 -11.24 -2.04
N ILE A 411 33.58 -10.38 -2.11
CA ILE A 411 34.77 -10.60 -2.91
C ILE A 411 35.50 -11.80 -2.28
N GLY A 412 35.30 -12.96 -2.90
CA GLY A 412 35.99 -14.19 -2.57
C GLY A 412 36.11 -15.04 -3.81
N LEU A 413 36.92 -14.61 -4.80
CA LEU A 413 37.32 -15.46 -5.90
C LEU A 413 38.83 -15.72 -5.86
N VAL A 414 39.14 -16.88 -5.30
CA VAL A 414 40.36 -17.63 -5.56
C VAL A 414 40.22 -18.26 -6.95
N ILE A 415 41.23 -18.09 -7.80
CA ILE A 415 41.90 -19.14 -8.62
C ILE A 415 42.66 -18.44 -9.76
N ALA A 416 43.98 -18.64 -9.81
CA ALA A 416 44.69 -18.83 -11.07
C ALA A 416 45.88 -19.75 -10.80
N SER A 417 45.78 -20.99 -11.26
CA SER A 417 46.92 -21.91 -11.40
C SER A 417 47.52 -21.74 -12.78
N ILE A 418 48.83 -21.50 -12.90
CA ILE A 418 49.64 -21.98 -14.03
C ILE A 418 51.00 -22.45 -13.52
N ILE A 419 51.15 -23.78 -13.52
CA ILE A 419 52.29 -24.62 -13.90
C ILE A 419 53.66 -23.91 -14.05
N SER A 420 54.64 -24.35 -13.26
CA SER A 420 55.97 -24.66 -13.79
C SER A 420 56.62 -25.77 -12.95
N THR A 421 56.72 -26.94 -13.56
CA THR A 421 57.58 -28.07 -13.19
C THR A 421 59.03 -27.73 -13.52
N ILE A 422 60.01 -28.28 -12.75
CA ILE A 422 61.48 -28.45 -13.00
C ILE A 422 62.27 -27.92 -11.78
N ILE A 423 63.20 -28.59 -11.07
CA ILE A 423 63.95 -29.86 -11.16
C ILE A 423 64.61 -30.07 -9.76
N PHE A 424 64.82 -31.34 -9.37
CA PHE A 424 65.80 -31.93 -8.43
C PHE A 424 66.77 -30.95 -7.70
N PHE A 425 66.96 -30.99 -6.38
CA PHE A 425 67.37 -32.09 -5.48
C PHE A 425 66.93 -31.82 -4.04
#